data_AF-A0A7K0HS38-F1
#
_entry.id   AF-A0A7K0HS38-F1
#
_cell.length_a   1.000
_cell.length_b   1.000
_cell.length_c   1.000
_cell.angle_alpha   90.00
_cell.angle_beta   90.00
_cell.angle_gamma   90.00
#
_symmetry.space_group_name_H-M   'P 1'
#
loop_
_entity.id
_entity.type
_entity.pdbx_description
1 polymer ?
#
loop_
_entity_poly.entity_id
_entity_poly.type
_entity_poly.pdbx_seq_one_letter_code
_entity_poly.pdbx_strand_id
1 'polypeptide(L)'
;AYCKWAGGRLPSEEEWEFAARGGVYGNRNHLYSVGMELDSLGWYSGNSGGKPHRVGTLKPNELGLYDMSGNVWEWCSNTQIKDGKEYVAVRGGTWFNERAICRPTCRYYIFPNSKHFNNGFRLVKGL
;
A
#
# COMPACT_ATOMS: atom_id res chain seq x y z
N ALA A 1 9.63 14.76 -1.14
CA ALA A 1 9.34 16.13 -1.61
C ALA A 1 7.85 16.48 -1.49
N TYR A 2 6.96 15.81 -2.25
CA TYR A 2 5.52 16.13 -2.27
C TYR A 2 4.84 16.12 -0.90
N CYS A 3 5.02 15.06 -0.11
CA CYS A 3 4.36 14.96 1.19
C CYS A 3 4.71 16.13 2.13
N LYS A 4 5.99 16.53 2.14
CA LYS A 4 6.47 17.68 2.91
C LYS A 4 5.83 18.99 2.43
N TRP A 5 5.76 19.20 1.11
CA TRP A 5 5.08 20.36 0.52
C TRP A 5 3.59 20.40 0.89
N ALA A 6 2.91 19.24 0.92
CA ALA A 6 1.51 19.12 1.30
C ALA A 6 1.24 19.21 2.82
N GLY A 7 2.27 19.48 3.64
CA GLY A 7 2.17 19.59 5.09
C GLY A 7 2.01 18.25 5.80
N GLY A 8 2.62 17.18 5.29
CA GLY A 8 2.63 15.87 5.93
C GLY A 8 3.89 15.07 5.61
N ARG A 9 3.79 13.75 5.74
CA ARG A 9 4.89 12.80 5.52
C ARG A 9 4.38 11.50 4.89
N LEU A 10 5.33 10.65 4.47
CA LEU A 10 5.01 9.26 4.16
C LEU A 10 4.58 8.53 5.46
N PRO A 11 3.71 7.52 5.36
CA PRO A 11 3.40 6.65 6.49
C PRO A 11 4.64 5.85 6.90
N SER A 12 4.71 5.47 8.17
CA SER A 12 5.56 4.35 8.56
C SER A 12 5.00 3.03 8.01
N GLU A 13 5.80 1.98 7.93
CA GLU A 13 5.29 0.66 7.51
C GLU A 13 4.19 0.15 8.46
N GLU A 14 4.37 0.40 9.76
CA GLU A 14 3.43 0.02 10.81
C GLU A 14 2.12 0.81 10.71
N GLU A 15 2.20 2.11 10.48
CA GLU A 15 1.02 2.95 10.24
C GLU A 15 0.27 2.51 8.99
N TRP A 16 1.02 2.19 7.92
CA TRP A 16 0.43 1.71 6.68
C TRP A 16 -0.30 0.37 6.90
N GLU A 17 0.34 -0.62 7.53
CA GLU A 17 -0.26 -1.93 7.76
C GLU A 17 -1.46 -1.84 8.72
N PHE A 18 -1.35 -1.05 9.79
CA PHE A 18 -2.46 -0.80 10.71
C PHE A 18 -3.67 -0.21 9.97
N ALA A 19 -3.44 0.83 9.18
CA ALA A 19 -4.47 1.48 8.39
C ALA A 19 -5.05 0.53 7.32
N ALA A 20 -4.21 -0.28 6.67
CA ALA A 20 -4.61 -1.23 5.62
C ALA A 20 -5.58 -2.27 6.15
N ARG A 21 -5.35 -2.74 7.38
CA ARG A 21 -6.14 -3.75 8.08
C ARG A 21 -7.34 -3.17 8.84
N GLY A 22 -7.85 -2.00 8.43
CA GLY A 22 -9.03 -1.38 9.05
C GLY A 22 -8.81 -0.77 10.44
N GLY A 23 -7.55 -0.57 10.86
CA GLY A 23 -7.21 0.05 12.15
C GLY A 23 -7.78 -0.71 13.35
N VAL A 24 -8.44 0.02 14.26
CA VAL A 24 -9.12 -0.55 15.44
C VAL A 24 -10.44 -1.26 15.10
N TYR A 25 -11.01 -0.99 13.93
CA TYR A 25 -12.31 -1.54 13.52
C TYR A 25 -12.19 -2.78 12.63
N GLY A 26 -11.00 -3.05 12.10
CA GLY A 26 -10.79 -4.13 11.14
C GLY A 26 -10.69 -5.51 11.77
N ASN A 27 -11.24 -6.50 11.05
CA ASN A 27 -11.18 -7.91 11.43
C ASN A 27 -9.82 -8.52 11.05
N ARG A 28 -9.09 -9.07 12.03
CA ARG A 28 -7.76 -9.66 11.83
C ARG A 28 -7.75 -10.96 11.02
N ASN A 29 -8.91 -11.57 10.82
CA ASN A 29 -9.08 -12.74 9.96
C ASN A 29 -9.19 -12.37 8.47
N HIS A 30 -9.36 -11.09 8.13
CA HIS A 30 -9.39 -10.65 6.74
C HIS A 30 -8.01 -10.84 6.08
N LEU A 31 -8.02 -11.45 4.90
CA LEU A 31 -6.81 -11.68 4.11
C LEU A 31 -6.34 -10.41 3.37
N TYR A 32 -7.29 -9.55 3.02
CA TYR A 32 -7.10 -8.27 2.35
C TYR A 32 -7.63 -7.13 3.22
N SER A 33 -7.70 -5.91 2.67
CA SER A 33 -8.02 -4.69 3.43
C SER A 33 -9.30 -4.77 4.27
N VAL A 34 -10.35 -5.44 3.78
CA VAL A 34 -11.67 -5.54 4.45
C VAL A 34 -12.38 -6.88 4.18
N GLY A 35 -11.66 -7.89 3.69
CA GLY A 35 -12.29 -9.16 3.38
C GLY A 35 -11.35 -10.24 2.83
N MET A 36 -11.96 -11.31 2.36
CA MET A 36 -11.25 -12.49 1.84
C MET A 36 -11.12 -12.49 0.31
N GLU A 37 -11.92 -11.68 -0.40
CA GLU A 37 -12.03 -11.71 -1.86
C GLU A 37 -11.44 -10.44 -2.50
N LEU A 38 -10.25 -10.57 -3.11
CA LEU A 38 -9.50 -9.44 -3.64
C LEU A 38 -10.21 -8.68 -4.78
N ASP A 39 -11.00 -9.39 -5.61
CA ASP A 39 -11.59 -8.84 -6.83
C ASP A 39 -12.47 -7.60 -6.58
N SER A 40 -13.04 -7.49 -5.38
CA SER A 40 -13.86 -6.34 -4.96
C SER A 40 -13.13 -5.27 -4.15
N LEU A 41 -11.85 -5.49 -3.83
CA LEU A 41 -11.07 -4.72 -2.86
C LEU A 41 -9.83 -4.07 -3.46
N GLY A 42 -9.30 -4.62 -4.55
CA GLY A 42 -8.05 -4.17 -5.13
C GLY A 42 -7.87 -4.50 -6.60
N TRP A 43 -7.07 -3.68 -7.26
CA TRP A 43 -6.64 -3.89 -8.63
C TRP A 43 -5.35 -4.69 -8.66
N TYR A 44 -5.37 -5.86 -9.31
CA TYR A 44 -4.25 -6.78 -9.39
C TYR A 44 -4.25 -7.47 -10.76
N SER A 45 -3.28 -8.36 -11.03
CA SER A 45 -3.10 -8.97 -12.36
C SER A 45 -4.34 -9.65 -12.93
N GLY A 46 -5.24 -10.16 -12.07
CA GLY A 46 -6.44 -10.87 -12.48
C GLY A 46 -7.63 -9.99 -12.90
N ASN A 47 -7.67 -8.70 -12.51
CA ASN A 47 -8.81 -7.83 -12.80
C ASN A 47 -8.42 -6.44 -13.35
N SER A 48 -7.14 -6.07 -13.36
CA SER A 48 -6.71 -4.71 -13.72
C SER A 48 -6.71 -4.44 -15.23
N GLY A 49 -6.70 -5.47 -16.06
CA GLY A 49 -6.50 -5.31 -17.50
C GLY A 49 -5.11 -4.75 -17.83
N GLY A 50 -4.11 -4.95 -16.97
CA GLY A 50 -2.72 -4.58 -17.23
C GLY A 50 -2.44 -3.08 -17.09
N LYS A 51 -3.16 -2.36 -16.24
CA LYS A 51 -2.93 -0.92 -15.98
C LYS A 51 -3.37 -0.50 -14.58
N PRO A 52 -2.85 0.63 -14.04
CA PRO A 52 -3.41 1.21 -12.83
C PRO A 52 -4.82 1.76 -13.10
N HIS A 53 -5.61 1.88 -12.04
CA HIS A 53 -6.97 2.39 -12.09
C HIS A 53 -7.12 3.67 -11.26
N ARG A 54 -8.19 4.42 -11.54
CA ARG A 54 -8.55 5.58 -10.73
C ARG A 54 -8.73 5.15 -9.28
N VAL A 55 -8.16 5.94 -8.37
CA VAL A 55 -8.26 5.72 -6.92
C VAL A 55 -9.71 5.66 -6.45
N GLY A 56 -9.98 4.82 -5.46
CA GLY A 56 -11.28 4.78 -4.78
C GLY A 56 -12.43 4.21 -5.60
N THR A 57 -12.13 3.33 -6.57
CA THR A 57 -13.13 2.72 -7.45
C THR A 57 -13.65 1.36 -6.99
N LEU A 58 -12.99 0.74 -6.01
CA LEU A 58 -13.38 -0.52 -5.36
C LEU A 58 -13.76 -0.27 -3.89
N LYS A 59 -14.06 -1.31 -3.11
CA LYS A 59 -14.57 -1.14 -1.74
C LYS A 59 -13.50 -0.57 -0.78
N PRO A 60 -13.85 0.40 0.08
CA PRO A 60 -12.94 0.85 1.15
C PRO A 60 -12.91 -0.15 2.31
N ASN A 61 -11.92 -0.01 3.17
CA ASN A 61 -11.91 -0.69 4.46
C ASN A 61 -12.70 0.05 5.54
N GLU A 62 -12.67 -0.48 6.76
CA GLU A 62 -13.45 0.02 7.91
C GLU A 62 -13.06 1.44 8.35
N LEU A 63 -11.91 1.96 7.88
CA LEU A 63 -11.51 3.36 8.07
C LEU A 63 -11.90 4.27 6.89
N GLY A 64 -12.60 3.75 5.89
CA GLY A 64 -12.89 4.47 4.66
C GLY A 64 -11.68 4.58 3.71
N LEU A 65 -10.62 3.79 3.92
CA LEU A 65 -9.43 3.83 3.08
C LEU A 65 -9.56 2.86 1.90
N TYR A 66 -9.22 3.37 0.72
CA TYR A 66 -9.24 2.64 -0.54
C TYR A 66 -7.85 2.20 -0.96
N ASP A 67 -7.82 1.25 -1.91
CA ASP A 67 -6.61 0.81 -2.61
C ASP A 67 -5.52 0.26 -1.67
N MET A 68 -5.90 -0.27 -0.49
CA MET A 68 -4.98 -0.86 0.49
C MET A 68 -4.59 -2.32 0.16
N SER A 69 -4.96 -2.83 -1.01
CA SER A 69 -4.70 -4.20 -1.47
C SER A 69 -4.53 -4.25 -2.99
N GLY A 70 -3.68 -3.40 -3.56
CA GLY A 70 -3.33 -3.41 -4.98
C GLY A 70 -3.22 -2.01 -5.56
N ASN A 71 -3.46 -1.89 -6.86
CA ASN A 71 -3.29 -0.69 -7.67
C ASN A 71 -1.82 -0.27 -7.80
N VAL A 72 -1.19 0.29 -6.78
CA VAL A 72 0.24 0.67 -6.80
C VAL A 72 0.92 0.36 -5.49
N TRP A 73 2.22 0.07 -5.55
CA TRP A 73 3.05 -0.03 -4.37
C TRP A 73 3.15 1.33 -3.71
N GLU A 74 3.12 1.40 -2.39
CA GLU A 74 3.20 2.67 -1.69
C GLU A 74 4.44 2.80 -0.82
N TRP A 75 5.22 3.86 -1.05
CA TRP A 75 6.41 4.20 -0.27
C TRP A 75 6.09 4.42 1.21
N CYS A 76 6.87 3.80 2.08
CA CYS A 76 6.88 4.04 3.53
C CYS A 76 8.17 4.77 3.95
N SER A 77 8.16 5.42 5.12
CA SER A 77 9.27 6.25 5.59
C SER A 77 10.40 5.49 6.29
N ASN A 78 10.15 4.27 6.76
CA ASN A 78 11.15 3.52 7.54
C ASN A 78 12.26 3.00 6.61
N THR A 79 13.47 3.53 6.78
CA THR A 79 14.69 3.03 6.13
C THR A 79 15.28 1.88 6.93
N GLN A 80 15.73 0.84 6.24
CA GLN A 80 16.52 -0.25 6.80
C GLN A 80 17.90 -0.28 6.17
N ILE A 81 18.93 -0.56 6.97
CA ILE A 81 20.30 -0.75 6.49
C ILE A 81 20.61 -2.24 6.54
N LYS A 82 21.00 -2.81 5.41
CA LYS A 82 21.45 -4.20 5.29
C LYS A 82 22.70 -4.26 4.44
N ASP A 83 23.76 -4.87 4.97
CA ASP A 83 25.05 -5.01 4.30
C ASP A 83 25.61 -3.67 3.79
N GLY A 84 25.47 -2.62 4.61
CA GLY A 84 25.90 -1.25 4.28
C GLY A 84 25.06 -0.54 3.22
N LYS A 85 23.92 -1.11 2.79
CA LYS A 85 23.01 -0.52 1.82
C LYS A 85 21.68 -0.13 2.46
N GLU A 86 21.16 1.02 2.06
CA GLU A 86 19.84 1.49 2.48
C GLU A 86 18.74 0.94 1.60
N TYR A 87 17.64 0.55 2.24
CA TYR A 87 16.40 0.13 1.63
C TYR A 87 15.22 0.80 2.32
N VAL A 88 14.13 0.94 1.59
CA VAL A 88 12.85 1.42 2.11
C VAL A 88 11.75 0.42 1.77
N ALA A 89 10.76 0.32 2.64
CA ALA A 89 9.61 -0.54 2.40
C ALA A 89 8.63 0.11 1.40
N VAL A 90 8.07 -0.73 0.53
CA VAL A 90 6.83 -0.45 -0.18
C VAL A 90 5.76 -1.49 0.16
N ARG A 91 4.50 -1.05 0.20
CA ARG A 91 3.36 -1.83 0.71
C ARG A 91 2.15 -1.82 -0.24
N GLY A 92 1.31 -2.86 -0.14
CA GLY A 92 0.00 -2.93 -0.82
C GLY A 92 -0.08 -3.73 -2.12
N GLY A 93 1.03 -3.96 -2.83
CA GLY A 93 1.01 -4.62 -4.14
C GLY A 93 0.54 -3.69 -5.26
N THR A 94 0.50 -4.19 -6.50
CA THR A 94 0.19 -3.37 -7.68
C THR A 94 -0.82 -4.04 -8.60
N TRP A 95 -1.30 -3.27 -9.58
CA TRP A 95 -2.17 -3.71 -10.66
C TRP A 95 -1.65 -4.89 -11.47
N PHE A 96 -0.35 -5.22 -11.46
CA PHE A 96 0.20 -6.38 -12.16
C PHE A 96 0.70 -7.50 -11.23
N ASN A 97 0.59 -7.34 -9.92
CA ASN A 97 0.99 -8.42 -9.02
C ASN A 97 -0.13 -9.46 -8.87
N GLU A 98 0.27 -10.67 -8.51
CA GLU A 98 -0.67 -11.72 -8.14
C GLU A 98 -1.33 -11.45 -6.79
N ARG A 99 -2.44 -12.14 -6.53
CA ARG A 99 -3.26 -11.97 -5.32
C ARG A 99 -2.46 -12.05 -4.03
N ALA A 100 -1.49 -12.98 -3.95
CA ALA A 100 -0.68 -13.19 -2.77
C ALA A 100 0.10 -11.95 -2.34
N ILE A 101 0.54 -11.12 -3.29
CA ILE A 101 1.34 -9.92 -3.06
C ILE A 101 0.48 -8.73 -2.63
N CYS A 102 -0.82 -8.77 -2.91
CA CYS A 102 -1.76 -7.68 -2.59
C CYS A 102 -2.29 -7.76 -1.14
N ARG A 103 -1.75 -8.64 -0.31
CA ARG A 103 -2.14 -8.76 1.10
C ARG A 103 -1.56 -7.59 1.91
N PRO A 104 -2.29 -7.03 2.88
CA PRO A 104 -1.81 -5.97 3.75
C PRO A 104 -0.51 -6.25 4.49
N THR A 105 -0.09 -7.51 4.63
CA THR A 105 1.17 -7.94 5.27
C THR A 105 2.39 -7.94 4.36
N CYS A 106 2.18 -7.98 3.05
CA CYS A 106 3.24 -8.10 2.08
C CYS A 106 4.03 -6.79 2.00
N ARG A 107 5.36 -6.94 2.06
CA ARG A 107 6.35 -5.87 1.87
C ARG A 107 7.30 -6.24 0.76
N TYR A 108 7.78 -5.21 0.09
CA TYR A 108 8.97 -5.29 -0.72
C TYR A 108 9.95 -4.19 -0.30
N TYR A 109 11.24 -4.44 -0.47
CA TYR A 109 12.29 -3.48 -0.16
C TYR A 109 12.94 -3.01 -1.45
N ILE A 110 13.03 -1.70 -1.62
CA ILE A 110 13.64 -1.06 -2.79
C ILE A 110 14.69 -0.05 -2.35
N PHE A 111 15.58 0.34 -3.27
CA PHE A 111 16.52 1.41 -2.99
C PHE A 111 15.79 2.76 -2.87
N PRO A 112 16.23 3.67 -1.99
CA PRO A 112 15.61 4.99 -1.82
C PRO A 112 15.51 5.83 -3.10
N ASN A 113 16.45 5.61 -4.03
CA ASN A 113 16.52 6.33 -5.30
C ASN A 113 15.83 5.60 -6.46
N SER A 114 15.24 4.43 -6.22
CA SER A 114 14.53 3.68 -7.25
C SER A 114 13.29 4.43 -7.73
N LYS A 115 13.01 4.33 -9.03
CA LYS A 115 11.79 4.85 -9.64
C LYS A 115 11.18 3.74 -10.48
N HIS A 116 9.99 3.30 -10.10
CA HIS A 116 9.24 2.30 -10.83
C HIS A 116 7.87 2.88 -11.20
N PHE A 117 7.39 2.54 -12.40
CA PHE A 117 6.12 3.08 -12.96
C PHE A 117 4.87 2.66 -12.17
N ASN A 118 5.03 1.75 -11.22
CA ASN A 118 3.98 1.16 -10.39
C ASN A 118 4.13 1.50 -8.90
N ASN A 119 5.05 2.41 -8.56
CA ASN A 119 5.18 2.92 -7.21
C ASN A 119 4.48 4.29 -7.10
N GLY A 120 3.50 4.36 -6.21
CA GLY A 120 2.86 5.57 -5.74
C GLY A 120 3.15 5.79 -4.25
N PHE A 121 2.35 6.63 -3.59
CA PHE A 121 2.49 6.91 -2.17
C PHE A 121 1.15 7.41 -1.62
N ARG A 122 1.03 7.38 -0.28
CA ARG A 122 0.01 8.15 0.43
C ARG A 122 0.62 9.13 1.42
N LEU A 123 -0.17 10.13 1.78
CA LEU A 123 0.19 11.16 2.73
C LEU A 123 -0.42 10.84 4.10
N VAL A 124 0.36 11.02 5.15
CA VAL A 124 -0.14 11.09 6.53
C VAL A 124 0.10 12.50 7.07
N LYS A 125 -0.89 13.02 7.81
CA LYS A 125 -0.80 14.27 8.56
C LYS A 125 -0.95 13.97 10.05
N GLY A 126 -0.22 14.71 10.88
CA GLY A 126 -0.49 14.74 12.32
C GLY A 126 -1.86 15.37 12.58
N LEU A 127 -2.47 15.01 13.70
CA LEU A 127 -3.66 15.67 14.23
C LEU A 127 -3.33 17.05 14.78
#